data_AF-A0A9P6XTX9-F1
#
_entry.id   AF-A0A9P6XTX9-F1
#
_cell.length_a   1.000
_cell.length_b   1.000
_cell.length_c   1.000
_cell.angle_alpha   90.00
_cell.angle_beta   90.00
_cell.angle_gamma   90.00
#
_symmetry.space_group_name_H-M   'P 1'
#
loop_
_entity.id
_entity.type
_entity.pdbx_description
1 polymer ?
#
loop_
_entity_poly.entity_id
_entity_poly.type
_entity_poly.pdbx_seq_one_letter_code
_entity_poly.pdbx_strand_id
1 'polypeptide(L)'
;MLQLLAVAGLAALPLGAIGLLIGSHVSASAAPAMVNLVYLPLALLSGLWLPLSALPALFSTMAPLWPTWHLAQLALPVVGLPSAGSIGGHLLVLLAVTVVALLLARRRLRRIG
;
A
#
# COMPACT_ATOMS: atom_id res chain seq x y z
N MET A 1 19.93 0.04 -8.23
CA MET A 1 19.85 0.81 -6.96
C MET A 1 18.87 1.99 -7.03
N LEU A 2 19.07 2.96 -7.94
CA LEU A 2 18.24 4.19 -8.01
C LEU A 2 16.74 3.93 -8.24
N GLN A 3 16.41 2.97 -9.12
CA GLN A 3 15.02 2.59 -9.40
C GLN A 3 14.31 1.98 -8.19
N LEU A 4 15.01 1.19 -7.38
CA LEU A 4 14.50 0.62 -6.13
C LEU A 4 14.21 1.71 -5.10
N LEU A 5 15.07 2.72 -5.00
CA LEU A 5 14.84 3.90 -4.15
C LEU A 5 13.63 4.73 -4.63
N ALA A 6 13.46 4.89 -5.94
CA ALA A 6 12.30 5.59 -6.49
C ALA A 6 10.99 4.83 -6.22
N VAL A 7 10.98 3.51 -6.36
CA VAL A 7 9.84 2.65 -6.03
C VAL A 7 9.54 2.68 -4.52
N ALA A 8 10.57 2.62 -3.68
CA ALA A 8 10.42 2.73 -2.23
C ALA A 8 9.89 4.11 -1.80
N GLY A 9 10.37 5.20 -2.42
CA GLY A 9 9.86 6.54 -2.20
C GLY A 9 8.40 6.71 -2.65
N LEU A 10 8.05 6.12 -3.80
CA LEU A 10 6.66 6.05 -4.26
C LEU A 10 5.78 5.21 -3.33
N ALA A 11 6.34 4.19 -2.69
CA ALA A 11 5.64 3.40 -1.67
C ALA A 11 5.27 4.25 -0.46
N ALA A 12 6.17 5.13 -0.03
CA ALA A 12 5.97 5.95 1.16
C ALA A 12 4.74 6.88 1.06
N LEU A 13 4.34 7.28 -0.15
CA LEU A 13 3.18 8.18 -0.36
C LEU A 13 1.83 7.56 0.04
N PRO A 14 1.37 6.43 -0.55
CA PRO A 14 0.11 5.80 -0.18
C PRO A 14 0.14 5.23 1.25
N LEU A 15 1.28 4.63 1.64
CA LEU A 15 1.46 4.03 2.96
C LEU A 15 1.44 5.10 4.07
N GLY A 16 2.08 6.24 3.83
CA GLY A 16 2.02 7.40 4.72
C GLY A 16 0.62 8.04 4.78
N ALA A 17 -0.08 8.13 3.65
CA ALA A 17 -1.45 8.65 3.61
C ALA A 17 -2.44 7.76 4.41
N ILE A 18 -2.31 6.45 4.30
CA ILE A 18 -3.09 5.49 5.11
C ILE A 18 -2.74 5.64 6.60
N GLY A 19 -1.45 5.77 6.94
CA GLY A 19 -1.01 6.02 8.32
C GLY A 19 -1.60 7.30 8.92
N LEU A 20 -1.63 8.39 8.15
CA LEU A 20 -2.26 9.66 8.55
C LEU A 20 -3.77 9.52 8.74
N LEU A 21 -4.46 8.79 7.86
CA LEU A 21 -5.89 8.53 7.99
C LEU A 21 -6.20 7.74 9.27
N ILE A 22 -5.43 6.69 9.57
CA ILE A 22 -5.55 5.91 10.80
C ILE A 22 -5.27 6.82 12.00
N GLY A 23 -4.15 7.56 12.02
CA GLY A 23 -3.79 8.48 13.10
C GLY A 23 -4.81 9.60 13.34
N SER A 24 -5.61 9.98 12.33
CA SER A 24 -6.73 10.93 12.52
C SER A 24 -7.96 10.33 13.21
N HIS A 25 -8.06 9.00 13.32
CA HIS A 25 -9.19 8.28 13.93
C HIS A 25 -8.84 7.58 15.24
N VAL A 26 -7.56 7.37 15.56
CA VAL A 26 -7.11 6.74 16.81
C VAL A 26 -6.16 7.63 17.59
N SER A 27 -6.08 7.45 18.91
CA SER A 27 -5.12 8.17 19.75
C SER A 27 -3.68 7.87 19.33
N ALA A 28 -2.77 8.82 19.56
CA ALA A 28 -1.34 8.66 19.23
C ALA A 28 -0.71 7.40 19.86
N SER A 29 -1.21 6.94 21.01
CA SER A 29 -0.81 5.70 21.68
C SER A 29 -1.30 4.43 20.98
N ALA A 30 -2.43 4.47 20.27
CA ALA A 30 -3.03 3.32 19.58
C ALA A 30 -2.66 3.26 18.08
N ALA A 31 -2.18 4.36 17.51
CA ALA A 31 -1.83 4.45 16.09
C ALA A 31 -0.78 3.41 15.64
N PRO A 32 0.34 3.16 16.36
CA PRO A 32 1.32 2.16 15.93
C PRO A 32 0.76 0.74 15.91
N ALA A 33 -0.05 0.40 16.93
CA ALA A 33 -0.69 -0.91 17.03
C ALA A 33 -1.68 -1.13 15.88
N MET A 34 -2.51 -0.13 15.58
CA MET A 34 -3.50 -0.20 14.50
C MET A 34 -2.84 -0.27 13.12
N VAL A 35 -1.79 0.52 12.89
CA VAL A 35 -1.02 0.48 11.64
C VAL A 35 -0.39 -0.91 11.43
N ASN A 36 0.24 -1.49 12.45
CA ASN A 36 0.84 -2.82 12.34
C ASN A 36 -0.20 -3.92 12.11
N LEU A 37 -1.37 -3.82 12.74
CA LEU A 37 -2.48 -4.76 12.56
C LEU A 37 -3.03 -4.73 11.13
N VAL A 38 -2.97 -3.58 10.46
CA VAL A 38 -3.34 -3.42 9.05
C VAL A 38 -2.18 -3.85 8.12
N TYR A 39 -0.93 -3.49 8.43
CA TYR A 39 0.24 -3.78 7.60
C TYR A 39 0.59 -5.26 7.51
N LEU A 40 0.44 -6.01 8.60
CA LEU A 40 0.73 -7.44 8.64
C LEU A 40 -0.08 -8.24 7.60
N PRO A 41 -1.42 -8.17 7.59
CA PRO A 41 -2.22 -8.81 6.54
C PRO A 41 -1.90 -8.23 5.16
N LEU A 42 -1.71 -6.91 5.03
CA LEU A 42 -1.34 -6.29 3.74
C LEU A 42 -0.02 -6.80 3.15
N ALA A 43 0.99 -7.08 3.98
CA ALA A 43 2.30 -7.58 3.55
C ALA A 43 2.29 -9.09 3.27
N LEU A 44 1.50 -9.87 4.02
CA LEU A 44 1.28 -11.30 3.77
C LEU A 44 0.50 -11.52 2.48
N LEU A 45 -0.57 -10.76 2.28
CA LEU A 45 -1.52 -10.96 1.17
C LEU A 45 -1.06 -10.36 -0.16
N SER A 46 -0.10 -9.43 -0.15
CA SER A 46 0.39 -8.78 -1.37
C SER A 46 1.48 -9.55 -2.10
N GLY A 47 1.90 -10.71 -1.58
CA GLY A 47 2.99 -11.47 -2.17
C GLY A 47 4.40 -11.00 -1.78
N LEU A 48 4.51 -10.04 -0.85
CA LEU A 48 5.79 -9.40 -0.47
C LEU A 48 6.65 -10.31 0.42
N TRP A 49 6.02 -11.13 1.25
CA TRP A 49 6.69 -12.07 2.16
C TRP A 49 6.53 -13.54 1.76
N LEU A 50 5.37 -13.91 1.18
CA LEU A 50 5.05 -15.26 0.73
C LEU A 50 4.61 -15.19 -0.74
N PRO A 51 5.14 -16.04 -1.64
CA PRO A 51 4.74 -16.00 -3.05
C PRO A 51 3.24 -16.30 -3.18
N LEU A 52 2.53 -15.50 -3.98
CA LEU A 52 1.08 -15.63 -4.21
C LEU A 52 0.68 -17.01 -4.74
N SER A 53 1.61 -17.76 -5.34
CA SER A 53 1.43 -19.14 -5.81
C SER A 53 1.32 -20.17 -4.68
N ALA A 54 1.77 -19.85 -3.47
CA ALA A 54 1.64 -20.69 -2.28
C ALA A 54 0.38 -20.38 -1.45
N LEU A 55 -0.36 -19.31 -1.81
CA LEU A 55 -1.58 -18.90 -1.13
C LEU A 55 -2.83 -19.42 -1.85
N PRO A 56 -3.93 -19.72 -1.12
CA PRO A 56 -5.22 -20.08 -1.71
C PRO A 56 -5.70 -19.08 -2.76
N ALA A 57 -6.36 -19.56 -3.81
CA ALA A 57 -6.82 -18.76 -4.96
C ALA A 57 -7.66 -17.53 -4.58
N LEU A 58 -8.34 -17.57 -3.43
CA LEU A 58 -9.04 -16.43 -2.86
C LEU A 58 -8.12 -15.20 -2.69
N PHE A 59 -6.91 -15.41 -2.19
CA PHE A 59 -5.96 -14.33 -1.95
C PHE A 59 -5.34 -13.80 -3.23
N SER A 60 -5.09 -14.67 -4.22
CA SER A 60 -4.62 -14.29 -5.55
C SER A 60 -5.65 -13.43 -6.29
N THR A 61 -6.94 -13.72 -6.09
CA THR A 61 -8.05 -12.98 -6.70
C THR A 61 -8.27 -11.63 -6.04
N MET A 62 -8.06 -11.54 -4.72
CA MET A 62 -8.15 -10.29 -3.97
C MET A 62 -6.91 -9.42 -4.08
N ALA A 63 -5.76 -9.97 -4.46
CA ALA A 63 -4.47 -9.28 -4.51
C ALA A 63 -4.53 -7.90 -5.24
N PRO A 64 -5.20 -7.75 -6.40
CA PRO A 64 -5.29 -6.46 -7.09
C PRO A 64 -6.06 -5.37 -6.35
N LEU A 65 -6.85 -5.71 -5.31
CA LEU A 65 -7.53 -4.71 -4.47
C LEU A 65 -6.57 -4.00 -3.52
N TRP A 66 -5.40 -4.59 -3.25
CA TRP A 66 -4.49 -4.11 -2.24
C TRP A 66 -3.45 -3.17 -2.86
N PRO A 67 -3.25 -1.94 -2.33
CA PRO A 67 -2.24 -1.02 -2.85
C PRO A 67 -0.81 -1.59 -2.73
N THR A 68 -0.54 -2.44 -1.74
CA THR A 68 0.76 -3.11 -1.59
C THR A 68 1.02 -4.12 -2.70
N TRP A 69 0.00 -4.69 -3.34
CA TRP A 69 0.17 -5.54 -4.52
C TRP A 69 0.69 -4.72 -5.71
N HIS A 70 0.08 -3.58 -6.00
CA HIS A 70 0.56 -2.67 -7.05
C HIS A 70 2.01 -2.21 -6.82
N LEU A 71 2.39 -2.02 -5.55
CA LEU A 71 3.78 -1.75 -5.18
C LEU A 71 4.72 -2.92 -5.44
N ALA A 72 4.31 -4.15 -5.09
CA ALA A 72 5.08 -5.34 -5.40
C ALA A 72 5.27 -5.52 -6.91
N GLN A 73 4.23 -5.26 -7.72
CA GLN A 73 4.32 -5.32 -9.18
C GLN A 73 5.26 -4.26 -9.78
N LEU A 74 5.45 -3.11 -9.11
CA LEU A 74 6.46 -2.12 -9.50
C LEU A 74 7.87 -2.51 -9.06
N ALA A 75 8.01 -3.33 -8.02
CA ALA A 75 9.30 -3.79 -7.49
C ALA A 75 9.81 -5.05 -8.21
N LEU A 76 8.94 -5.98 -8.64
CA LEU A 76 9.30 -7.23 -9.31
C LEU A 76 10.19 -7.02 -10.57
N PRO A 77 9.90 -6.08 -11.49
CA PRO A 77 10.74 -5.84 -12.66
C PRO A 77 12.13 -5.33 -12.29
N VAL A 78 12.26 -4.62 -11.17
CA VAL A 78 13.54 -4.07 -10.70
C VAL A 78 14.49 -5.17 -10.21
N VAL A 79 13.94 -6.30 -9.74
CA VAL A 79 14.71 -7.49 -9.34
C VAL A 79 14.78 -8.56 -10.44
N GLY A 80 14.34 -8.23 -11.67
CA GLY A 80 14.38 -9.15 -12.82
C GLY A 80 13.27 -10.19 -12.85
N LEU A 81 12.21 -10.02 -12.05
CA LEU A 81 11.05 -10.91 -12.02
C LEU A 81 9.92 -10.36 -12.90
N PRO A 82 9.10 -11.24 -13.51
CA PRO A 82 7.97 -10.82 -14.31
C PRO A 82 6.90 -10.13 -13.44
N SER A 83 6.43 -8.97 -13.89
CA SER A 83 5.25 -8.28 -13.34
C SER A 83 4.04 -8.47 -14.25
N ALA A 84 2.86 -8.53 -13.64
CA ALA A 84 1.57 -8.52 -14.34
C ALA A 84 0.95 -7.11 -14.34
N GLY A 85 0.47 -6.66 -15.50
CA GLY A 85 -0.12 -5.33 -15.67
C GLY A 85 0.87 -4.29 -16.19
N SER A 86 0.41 -3.06 -16.38
CA SER A 86 1.25 -1.95 -16.83
C SER A 86 1.76 -1.12 -15.65
N ILE A 87 3.00 -0.66 -15.73
CA ILE A 87 3.62 0.25 -14.75
C ILE A 87 2.74 1.49 -14.53
N GLY A 88 2.23 2.08 -15.61
CA GLY A 88 1.33 3.24 -15.55
C GLY A 88 0.03 2.96 -14.80
N GLY A 89 -0.56 1.76 -14.99
CA GLY A 89 -1.78 1.36 -14.27
C GLY A 89 -1.56 1.25 -12.77
N HIS A 90 -0.45 0.64 -12.34
CA HIS A 90 -0.09 0.55 -10.93
C HIS A 90 0.15 1.92 -10.29
N LEU A 91 0.88 2.80 -10.97
CA LEU A 91 1.11 4.18 -10.50
C LEU A 91 -0.20 4.95 -10.35
N LEU A 92 -1.14 4.79 -11.29
CA LEU A 92 -2.43 5.47 -11.25
C LEU A 92 -3.29 5.01 -10.07
N VAL A 93 -3.33 3.71 -9.78
CA VAL A 93 -4.04 3.18 -8.60
C VAL A 93 -3.42 3.69 -7.30
N LEU A 94 -2.08 3.65 -7.19
CA LEU A 94 -1.38 4.15 -6.00
C LEU A 94 -1.64 5.65 -5.78
N LEU A 95 -1.64 6.44 -6.85
CA LEU A 95 -1.96 7.85 -6.80
C LEU A 95 -3.41 8.07 -6.35
N ALA A 96 -4.36 7.33 -6.91
CA ALA A 96 -5.77 7.41 -6.52
C ALA A 96 -5.97 7.07 -5.03
N VAL A 97 -5.35 6.00 -4.54
CA VAL A 97 -5.40 5.61 -3.11
C VAL A 97 -4.81 6.72 -2.23
N THR A 98 -3.66 7.28 -2.62
CA THR A 98 -3.00 8.37 -1.89
C THR A 98 -3.90 9.60 -1.80
N VAL A 99 -4.48 10.03 -2.92
CA VAL A 99 -5.36 11.20 -2.98
C VAL A 99 -6.63 10.98 -2.15
N VAL A 100 -7.28 9.82 -2.27
CA VAL A 100 -8.49 9.50 -1.50
C VAL A 100 -8.20 9.50 0.00
N ALA A 101 -7.13 8.82 0.43
CA ALA A 101 -6.75 8.78 1.84
C ALA A 101 -6.42 10.17 2.41
N LEU A 102 -5.67 10.98 1.67
CA LEU A 102 -5.35 12.36 2.05
C LEU A 102 -6.60 13.25 2.11
N LEU A 103 -7.52 13.12 1.16
CA LEU A 103 -8.77 13.90 1.17
C LEU A 103 -9.64 13.54 2.37
N LEU A 104 -9.75 12.24 2.71
CA LEU A 104 -10.49 11.78 3.89
C LEU A 104 -9.84 12.26 5.19
N ALA A 105 -8.51 12.14 5.31
CA ALA A 105 -7.76 12.63 6.45
C ALA A 105 -7.92 14.15 6.62
N ARG A 106 -7.74 14.93 5.54
CA ARG A 106 -7.92 16.39 5.54
C ARG A 106 -9.34 16.80 5.91
N ARG A 107 -10.35 16.10 5.39
CA ARG A 107 -11.76 16.36 5.76
C ARG A 107 -12.02 16.12 7.24
N ARG A 108 -11.39 15.10 7.84
CA ARG A 108 -11.55 14.80 9.26
C ARG A 108 -10.82 15.82 10.14
N LEU A 109 -9.57 16.13 9.83
CA LEU A 109 -8.78 17.14 10.54
C LEU A 109 -9.47 18.51 10.54
N ARG A 110 -10.06 18.93 9.41
CA ARG A 110 -10.85 20.18 9.32
C ARG A 110 -12.17 20.18 10.11
N ARG A 111 -12.64 19.04 10.61
CA ARG A 111 -13.84 18.96 11.48
C ARG A 111 -13.47 18.87 12.96
N ILE A 112 -12.21 18.55 13.29
CA ILE A 112 -11.73 18.37 14.65
C ILE A 112 -10.93 19.60 15.14
N GLY A 113 -10.19 20.27 14.24
CA GLY A 113 -9.53 21.54 14.51
C GLY A 113 -10.45 22.73 14.29
#